data_AF-A0A8T4VQ83-F1
#
_entry.id   AF-A0A8T4VQ83-F1
#
_cell.length_a   1.000
_cell.length_b   1.000
_cell.length_c   1.000
_cell.angle_alpha   90.00
_cell.angle_beta   90.00
_cell.angle_gamma   90.00
#
_symmetry.space_group_name_H-M   'P 1'
#
loop_
_entity.id
_entity.type
_entity.pdbx_description
1 polymer ?
#
loop_
_entity_poly.entity_id
_entity_poly.type
_entity_poly.pdbx_seq_one_letter_code
_entity_poly.pdbx_strand_id
1 'polypeptide(L)'
;MAKKQRVKQERVKQEKIRQKIKQESEEPTESSNAKGFFSTVLIFLVAIVLAFVIANVFSYLSSGEFIPLTPQKILTVSGEDRRIVELPTNPKYELTQVDIFNLPEWNSYEVTVNGVKLGDTVEQVEEKLGTPFNVIRHNANALTIEYGVNNASDNTSDITLQFFTINNQVRRIFVRNHFNDFLVGSTKINYNLRGIYDKFGIPDQQEDVYRVRVFEYHDLGLEVYHRRKEMVAFALVPPGLNGGQDEEKGLAEFAGQ
;
A
#
# COMPACT_ATOMS: atom_id res chain seq x y z
N MET A 1 -23.00 -62.21 67.01
CA MET A 1 -23.34 -60.78 67.29
C MET A 1 -22.96 -59.80 66.16
N ALA A 2 -22.21 -60.19 65.12
CA ALA A 2 -21.74 -59.27 64.06
C ALA A 2 -22.82 -58.78 63.04
N LYS A 3 -23.95 -59.49 62.89
CA LYS A 3 -24.97 -59.16 61.88
C LYS A 3 -25.84 -57.95 62.25
N LYS A 4 -26.09 -57.72 63.55
CA LYS A 4 -26.87 -56.56 64.04
C LYS A 4 -26.12 -55.23 63.94
N GLN A 5 -24.78 -55.24 64.02
CA GLN A 5 -23.97 -54.03 63.92
C GLN A 5 -23.85 -53.52 62.47
N ARG A 6 -23.76 -54.41 61.47
CA ARG A 6 -23.75 -54.02 60.04
C ARG A 6 -25.05 -53.34 59.59
N VAL A 7 -26.21 -53.87 60.00
CA VAL A 7 -27.51 -53.26 59.65
C VAL A 7 -27.69 -51.87 60.26
N LYS A 8 -27.13 -51.63 61.45
CA LYS A 8 -27.19 -50.32 62.11
C LYS A 8 -26.28 -49.30 61.41
N GLN A 9 -25.11 -49.71 60.92
CA GLN A 9 -24.20 -48.84 60.18
C GLN A 9 -24.73 -48.46 58.79
N GLU A 10 -25.39 -49.38 58.08
CA GLU A 10 -25.97 -49.08 56.77
C GLU A 10 -27.15 -48.09 56.86
N ARG A 11 -28.00 -48.20 57.88
CA ARG A 11 -29.09 -47.24 58.11
C ARG A 11 -28.57 -45.82 58.38
N VAL A 12 -27.55 -45.68 59.21
CA VAL A 12 -26.93 -44.37 59.49
C VAL A 12 -26.28 -43.77 58.24
N LYS A 13 -25.70 -44.61 57.36
CA LYS A 13 -25.11 -44.15 56.10
C LYS A 13 -26.18 -43.68 55.10
N GLN A 14 -27.30 -44.39 54.99
CA GLN A 14 -28.42 -43.99 54.13
C GLN A 14 -29.12 -42.72 54.62
N GLU A 15 -29.21 -42.52 55.93
CA GLU A 15 -29.83 -41.33 56.52
C GLU A 15 -28.95 -40.08 56.33
N LYS A 16 -27.63 -40.22 56.42
CA LYS A 16 -26.69 -39.14 56.05
C LYS A 16 -26.74 -38.77 54.57
N ILE A 17 -26.95 -39.74 53.68
CA ILE A 17 -27.11 -39.48 52.25
C ILE A 17 -28.43 -38.74 51.98
N ARG A 18 -29.53 -39.14 52.63
CA ARG A 18 -30.82 -38.42 52.53
C ARG A 18 -30.73 -36.99 53.05
N GLN A 19 -30.02 -36.76 54.15
CA GLN A 19 -29.83 -35.40 54.69
C GLN A 19 -28.98 -34.55 53.74
N LYS A 20 -27.93 -35.11 53.13
CA LYS A 20 -27.09 -34.39 52.17
C LYS A 20 -27.86 -34.00 50.90
N ILE A 21 -28.70 -34.90 50.37
CA ILE A 21 -29.57 -34.61 49.21
C ILE A 21 -30.61 -33.53 49.55
N LYS A 22 -31.15 -33.53 50.77
CA LYS A 22 -32.12 -32.52 51.21
C LYS A 22 -31.48 -31.15 51.44
N GLN A 23 -30.21 -31.11 51.84
CA GLN A 23 -29.42 -29.88 51.99
C GLN A 23 -29.04 -29.28 50.63
N GLU A 24 -28.73 -30.11 49.63
CA GLU A 24 -28.47 -29.68 48.24
C GLU A 24 -29.73 -29.21 47.50
N SER A 25 -30.93 -29.64 47.93
CA SER A 25 -32.21 -29.20 47.33
C SER A 25 -32.80 -27.92 47.93
N GLU A 26 -32.23 -27.39 49.02
CA GLU A 26 -32.75 -26.22 49.74
C GLU A 26 -31.78 -25.01 49.72
N GLU A 27 -30.74 -25.01 48.87
CA GLU A 27 -29.98 -23.77 48.61
C GLU A 27 -30.86 -22.73 47.90
N PRO A 28 -31.01 -21.51 48.47
CA PRO A 28 -31.80 -20.47 47.84
C PRO A 28 -31.10 -20.02 46.55
N THR A 29 -31.80 -20.15 45.43
CA THR A 29 -31.39 -19.65 44.12
C THR A 29 -31.49 -18.12 44.09
N GLU A 30 -30.63 -17.42 44.81
CA GLU A 30 -30.37 -15.99 44.59
C GLU A 30 -29.43 -15.81 43.38
N SER A 31 -29.94 -15.97 42.16
CA SER A 31 -29.24 -15.47 40.96
C SER A 31 -30.09 -15.43 39.67
N SER A 32 -31.40 -15.14 39.76
CA SER A 32 -32.17 -14.90 38.53
C SER A 32 -32.28 -13.40 38.17
N ASN A 33 -32.32 -12.51 39.17
CA ASN A 33 -32.47 -11.07 38.92
C ASN A 33 -31.16 -10.37 38.48
N ALA A 34 -29.99 -10.84 38.92
CA ALA A 34 -28.72 -10.24 38.51
C ALA A 34 -28.41 -10.47 37.02
N LYS A 35 -28.66 -11.68 36.50
CA LYS A 35 -28.46 -11.99 35.07
C LYS A 35 -29.39 -11.20 34.16
N GLY A 36 -30.64 -10.99 34.58
CA GLY A 36 -31.58 -10.10 33.88
C GLY A 36 -31.07 -8.66 33.84
N PHE A 37 -30.64 -8.12 34.98
CA PHE A 37 -30.16 -6.75 35.11
C PHE A 37 -28.87 -6.49 34.30
N PHE A 38 -27.88 -7.38 34.38
CA PHE A 38 -26.64 -7.27 33.60
C PHE A 38 -26.89 -7.41 32.10
N SER A 39 -27.82 -8.27 31.66
CA SER A 39 -28.22 -8.37 30.26
C SER A 39 -28.88 -7.08 29.76
N THR A 40 -29.83 -6.51 30.52
CA THR A 40 -30.46 -5.24 30.16
C THR A 40 -29.49 -4.06 30.15
N VAL A 41 -28.56 -3.98 31.11
CA VAL A 41 -27.54 -2.92 31.14
C VAL A 41 -26.56 -3.07 29.98
N LEU A 42 -26.16 -4.29 29.62
CA LEU A 42 -25.29 -4.54 28.47
C LEU A 42 -25.99 -4.19 27.14
N ILE A 43 -27.27 -4.54 26.99
CA ILE A 43 -28.06 -4.16 25.80
C ILE A 43 -28.19 -2.63 25.69
N PHE A 44 -28.44 -1.94 26.82
CA PHE A 44 -28.48 -0.48 26.84
C PHE A 44 -27.13 0.14 26.49
N LEU A 45 -26.02 -0.39 27.01
CA LEU A 45 -24.68 0.10 26.66
C LEU A 45 -24.36 -0.12 25.18
N VAL A 46 -24.69 -1.29 24.63
CA VAL A 46 -24.52 -1.57 23.19
C VAL A 46 -25.38 -0.63 22.36
N ALA A 47 -26.63 -0.37 22.74
CA ALA A 47 -27.50 0.57 22.05
C ALA A 47 -26.99 2.01 22.09
N ILE A 48 -26.41 2.45 23.22
CA ILE A 48 -25.77 3.77 23.35
C ILE A 48 -24.53 3.87 22.46
N VAL A 49 -23.67 2.85 22.44
CA VAL A 49 -22.50 2.81 21.55
C VAL A 49 -22.93 2.81 20.09
N LEU A 50 -23.96 2.02 19.73
CA LEU A 50 -24.48 1.98 18.37
C LEU A 50 -25.08 3.33 17.97
N ALA A 51 -25.84 3.99 18.84
CA ALA A 51 -26.38 5.33 18.61
C ALA A 51 -25.26 6.37 18.49
N PHE A 52 -24.18 6.26 19.27
CA PHE A 52 -23.01 7.13 19.16
C PHE A 52 -22.26 6.90 17.84
N VAL A 53 -22.07 5.65 17.41
CA VAL A 53 -21.47 5.33 16.11
C VAL A 53 -22.33 5.84 14.97
N ILE A 54 -23.65 5.61 15.02
CA ILE A 54 -24.59 6.12 14.01
C ILE A 54 -24.59 7.65 14.00
N ALA A 55 -24.62 8.32 15.15
CA ALA A 55 -24.58 9.78 15.22
C ALA A 55 -23.25 10.35 14.71
N ASN A 56 -22.11 9.69 14.96
CA ASN A 56 -20.82 10.11 14.41
C ASN A 56 -20.74 9.87 12.90
N VAL A 57 -21.22 8.72 12.41
CA VAL A 57 -21.29 8.42 10.96
C VAL A 57 -22.24 9.39 10.27
N PHE A 58 -23.38 9.71 10.88
CA PHE A 58 -24.36 10.67 10.34
C PHE A 58 -23.86 12.11 10.41
N SER A 59 -23.10 12.49 11.45
CA SER A 59 -22.39 13.76 11.51
C SER A 59 -21.31 13.84 10.42
N TYR A 60 -20.58 12.75 10.16
CA TYR A 60 -19.63 12.64 9.06
C TYR A 60 -20.30 12.75 7.68
N LEU A 61 -21.48 12.15 7.50
CA LEU A 61 -22.24 12.20 6.25
C LEU A 61 -23.00 13.52 6.05
N SER A 62 -23.40 14.21 7.12
CA SER A 62 -24.14 15.49 7.05
C SER A 62 -23.24 16.72 7.03
N SER A 63 -21.96 16.58 7.42
CA SER A 63 -20.92 17.61 7.23
C SER A 63 -20.18 17.48 5.90
N GLY A 64 -20.39 16.39 5.16
CA GLY A 64 -19.86 16.20 3.83
C GLY A 64 -20.65 17.01 2.82
N GLU A 65 -20.21 18.24 2.54
CA GLU A 65 -20.34 18.76 1.18
C GLU A 65 -19.80 17.67 0.25
N PHE A 66 -20.67 17.10 -0.57
CA PHE A 66 -20.27 16.20 -1.64
C PHE A 66 -19.52 17.05 -2.67
N ILE A 67 -18.24 17.32 -2.41
CA ILE A 67 -17.33 17.85 -3.41
C ILE A 67 -17.11 16.68 -4.36
N PRO A 68 -17.62 16.71 -5.61
CA PRO A 68 -17.26 15.70 -6.57
C PRO A 68 -15.73 15.67 -6.65
N LEU A 69 -15.13 14.47 -6.61
CA LEU A 69 -13.70 14.27 -6.85
C LEU A 69 -13.37 14.69 -8.29
N THR A 70 -13.32 15.99 -8.54
CA THR A 70 -12.49 16.54 -9.61
C THR A 70 -11.05 16.15 -9.30
N PRO A 71 -10.26 15.72 -10.29
CA PRO A 71 -8.87 15.32 -10.08
C PRO A 71 -8.15 16.40 -9.27
N GLN A 72 -7.58 15.99 -8.13
CA GLN A 72 -6.92 16.94 -7.23
C GLN A 72 -5.72 17.54 -7.96
N LYS A 73 -5.81 18.85 -8.12
CA LYS A 73 -4.83 19.76 -8.68
C LYS A 73 -3.64 19.81 -7.72
N ILE A 74 -2.52 19.18 -8.08
CA ILE A 74 -1.30 19.22 -7.28
C ILE A 74 -0.75 20.66 -7.37
N LEU A 75 -0.75 21.36 -6.22
CA LEU A 75 -0.11 22.65 -6.07
C LEU A 75 1.35 22.42 -5.70
N THR A 76 2.24 22.47 -6.69
CA THR A 76 3.68 22.52 -6.45
C THR A 76 4.05 23.94 -6.01
N VAL A 77 4.60 24.08 -4.80
CA VAL A 77 5.07 25.36 -4.27
C VAL A 77 6.53 25.55 -4.68
N SER A 78 6.73 26.26 -5.79
CA SER A 78 8.00 26.95 -6.08
C SER A 78 7.67 28.39 -6.43
N GLY A 79 8.56 29.31 -6.05
CA GLY A 79 8.32 30.75 -6.01
C GLY A 79 7.78 31.35 -7.32
N GLU A 80 6.78 32.22 -7.15
CA GLU A 80 6.34 33.28 -8.05
C GLU A 80 5.56 32.99 -9.35
N ASP A 81 5.26 31.76 -9.75
CA ASP A 81 4.30 31.55 -10.86
C ASP A 81 3.40 30.33 -10.63
N ARG A 82 2.15 30.56 -10.19
CA ARG A 82 1.16 29.50 -9.93
C ARG A 82 0.64 28.93 -11.25
N ARG A 83 1.43 28.10 -11.92
CA ARG A 83 0.95 27.31 -13.05
C ARG A 83 0.29 26.05 -12.55
N ILE A 84 -1.00 25.97 -12.85
CA ILE A 84 -1.82 24.79 -12.69
C ILE A 84 -1.39 23.85 -13.80
N VAL A 85 -0.63 22.80 -13.48
CA VAL A 85 -0.39 21.71 -14.43
C VAL A 85 -1.61 20.79 -14.34
N GLU A 86 -2.51 20.92 -15.31
CA GLU A 86 -3.60 19.96 -15.46
C GLU A 86 -2.99 18.64 -15.94
N LEU A 87 -3.00 17.64 -15.06
CA LEU A 87 -2.60 16.28 -15.41
C LEU A 87 -3.53 15.77 -16.51
N PRO A 88 -3.01 15.30 -17.67
CA PRO A 88 -3.83 14.67 -18.68
C PRO A 88 -4.69 13.57 -18.05
N THR A 89 -6.01 13.69 -18.17
CA THR A 89 -6.93 12.79 -17.47
C THR A 89 -6.90 11.37 -18.02
N ASN A 90 -6.47 11.18 -19.26
CA ASN A 90 -6.42 9.88 -19.93
C ASN A 90 -5.01 9.53 -20.43
N PRO A 91 -4.37 8.49 -19.87
CA PRO A 91 -3.16 7.95 -20.47
C PRO A 91 -3.47 7.40 -21.86
N LYS A 92 -2.52 7.55 -22.79
CA LYS A 92 -2.64 7.17 -24.20
C LYS A 92 -1.98 5.82 -24.49
N TYR A 93 -0.95 5.47 -23.73
CA TYR A 93 -0.05 4.37 -24.06
C TYR A 93 0.09 3.42 -22.88
N GLU A 94 -0.07 2.12 -23.13
CA GLU A 94 0.29 1.08 -22.18
C GLU A 94 1.71 0.58 -22.52
N LEU A 95 2.61 0.69 -21.55
CA LEU A 95 4.04 0.43 -21.69
C LEU A 95 4.33 -0.99 -22.20
N THR A 96 3.51 -1.97 -21.80
CA THR A 96 3.63 -3.37 -22.23
C THR A 96 3.14 -3.63 -23.65
N GLN A 97 2.49 -2.65 -24.29
CA GLN A 97 1.89 -2.79 -25.62
C GLN A 97 2.49 -1.84 -26.66
N VAL A 98 3.04 -0.71 -26.22
CA VAL A 98 3.52 0.36 -27.08
C VAL A 98 5.02 0.60 -26.86
N ASP A 99 5.76 0.71 -27.96
CA ASP A 99 7.19 1.06 -27.91
C ASP A 99 7.37 2.57 -27.74
N ILE A 100 7.19 3.04 -26.51
CA ILE A 100 7.19 4.48 -26.19
C ILE A 100 8.51 5.17 -26.58
N PHE A 101 9.64 4.46 -26.51
CA PHE A 101 10.93 5.07 -26.87
C PHE A 101 11.07 5.36 -28.37
N ASN A 102 10.24 4.78 -29.23
CA ASN A 102 10.22 5.08 -30.66
C ASN A 102 9.12 6.06 -31.07
N LEU A 103 8.30 6.55 -30.14
CA LEU A 103 7.30 7.55 -30.45
C LEU A 103 7.95 8.92 -30.71
N PRO A 104 7.47 9.69 -31.70
CA PRO A 104 8.05 10.99 -32.04
C PRO A 104 7.82 12.02 -30.92
N GLU A 105 6.68 11.94 -30.24
CA GLU A 105 6.29 12.82 -29.14
C GLU A 105 5.52 11.99 -28.10
N TRP A 106 5.96 12.04 -26.85
CA TRP A 106 5.28 11.43 -25.70
C TRP A 106 5.82 12.06 -24.41
N ASN A 107 5.08 11.92 -23.32
CA ASN A 107 5.62 12.13 -21.97
C ASN A 107 5.01 11.12 -20.99
N SER A 108 5.61 11.01 -19.81
CA SER A 108 5.26 10.04 -18.77
C SER A 108 3.82 10.12 -18.26
N TYR A 109 3.14 11.27 -18.33
CA TYR A 109 1.71 11.35 -17.95
C TYR A 109 0.78 10.62 -18.92
N GLU A 110 1.25 10.37 -20.14
CA GLU A 110 0.50 9.66 -21.17
C GLU A 110 0.70 8.15 -21.09
N VAL A 111 1.54 7.65 -20.17
CA VAL A 111 1.95 6.25 -20.10
C VAL A 111 1.38 5.56 -18.86
N THR A 112 0.84 4.36 -19.05
CA THR A 112 0.53 3.41 -17.97
C THR A 112 1.48 2.22 -18.01
N VAL A 113 1.68 1.60 -16.85
CA VAL A 113 2.36 0.32 -16.70
C VAL A 113 1.41 -0.65 -16.03
N ASN A 114 0.91 -1.64 -16.79
CA ASN A 114 -0.17 -2.53 -16.37
C ASN A 114 -1.39 -1.75 -15.83
N GLY A 115 -1.75 -0.67 -16.52
CA GLY A 115 -2.86 0.21 -16.16
C GLY A 115 -2.59 1.20 -15.01
N VAL A 116 -1.44 1.11 -14.33
CA VAL A 116 -1.03 2.09 -13.30
C VAL A 116 -0.37 3.30 -13.96
N LYS A 117 -0.72 4.51 -13.54
CA LYS A 117 -0.14 5.77 -14.02
C LYS A 117 0.34 6.65 -12.88
N LEU A 118 1.14 7.67 -13.24
CA LEU A 118 1.47 8.77 -12.33
C LEU A 118 0.18 9.42 -11.80
N GLY A 119 0.14 9.72 -10.51
CA GLY A 119 -0.99 10.30 -9.81
C GLY A 119 -2.02 9.29 -9.28
N ASP A 120 -1.97 8.02 -9.66
CA ASP A 120 -2.81 6.98 -9.05
C ASP A 120 -2.53 6.89 -7.54
N THR A 121 -3.54 6.54 -6.74
CA THR A 121 -3.35 6.30 -5.31
C THR A 121 -2.82 4.91 -5.01
N VAL A 122 -2.31 4.68 -3.80
CA VAL A 122 -1.86 3.36 -3.34
C VAL A 122 -2.98 2.33 -3.53
N GLU A 123 -4.21 2.68 -3.16
CA GLU A 123 -5.38 1.81 -3.29
C GLU A 123 -5.66 1.45 -4.76
N GLN A 124 -5.50 2.40 -5.68
CA GLN A 124 -5.68 2.15 -7.11
C GLN A 124 -4.57 1.27 -7.70
N VAL A 125 -3.34 1.40 -7.19
CA VAL A 125 -2.23 0.51 -7.57
C VAL A 125 -2.54 -0.92 -7.15
N GLU A 126 -2.95 -1.12 -5.89
CA GLU A 126 -3.31 -2.44 -5.35
C GLU A 126 -4.54 -3.05 -6.04
N GLU A 127 -5.53 -2.24 -6.41
CA GLU A 127 -6.69 -2.70 -7.19
C GLU A 127 -6.28 -3.27 -8.55
N LYS A 128 -5.32 -2.63 -9.23
CA LYS A 128 -4.89 -2.99 -10.58
C LYS A 128 -3.89 -4.14 -10.61
N LEU A 129 -2.95 -4.16 -9.65
CA LEU A 129 -1.83 -5.10 -9.65
C LEU A 129 -1.95 -6.18 -8.58
N GLY A 130 -2.92 -6.07 -7.67
CA GLY A 130 -3.05 -6.93 -6.52
C GLY A 130 -2.06 -6.59 -5.41
N THR A 131 -1.89 -7.54 -4.48
CA THR A 131 -1.04 -7.38 -3.30
C THR A 131 0.42 -7.19 -3.69
N PRO A 132 1.09 -6.13 -3.20
CA PRO A 132 2.50 -5.92 -3.46
C PRO A 132 3.36 -6.98 -2.78
N PHE A 133 4.53 -7.23 -3.36
CA PHE A 133 5.54 -8.08 -2.74
C PHE A 133 6.08 -7.46 -1.46
N ASN A 134 6.37 -6.16 -1.50
CA ASN A 134 6.94 -5.43 -0.38
C ASN A 134 6.42 -3.98 -0.37
N VAL A 135 6.32 -3.40 0.83
CA VAL A 135 5.95 -2.00 1.03
C VAL A 135 6.91 -1.39 2.04
N ILE A 136 7.70 -0.42 1.57
CA ILE A 136 8.70 0.28 2.37
C ILE A 136 8.15 1.65 2.72
N ARG A 137 7.98 1.91 4.02
CA ARG A 137 7.57 3.22 4.53
C ARG A 137 8.81 4.06 4.85
N HIS A 138 8.99 5.15 4.11
CA HIS A 138 10.10 6.08 4.34
C HIS A 138 9.76 7.11 5.40
N ASN A 139 8.52 7.64 5.35
CA ASN A 139 7.99 8.55 6.36
C ASN A 139 6.45 8.47 6.40
N ALA A 140 5.80 9.44 7.07
CA ALA A 140 4.34 9.48 7.18
C ALA A 140 3.63 9.54 5.82
N ASN A 141 4.24 10.20 4.82
CA ASN A 141 3.60 10.55 3.56
C ASN A 141 4.23 9.86 2.35
N ALA A 142 5.40 9.22 2.49
CA ALA A 142 6.14 8.62 1.39
C ALA A 142 6.32 7.10 1.56
N LEU A 143 5.96 6.37 0.50
CA LEU A 143 6.05 4.90 0.43
C LEU A 143 6.71 4.47 -0.88
N THR A 144 7.44 3.36 -0.83
CA THR A 144 7.77 2.56 -2.02
C THR A 144 6.98 1.26 -1.99
N ILE A 145 6.25 0.98 -3.06
CA ILE A 145 5.51 -0.27 -3.26
C ILE A 145 6.26 -1.08 -4.31
N GLU A 146 6.60 -2.33 -4.02
CA GLU A 146 7.41 -3.18 -4.89
C GLU A 146 6.63 -4.39 -5.37
N TYR A 147 6.73 -4.65 -6.68
CA TYR A 147 6.19 -5.84 -7.33
C TYR A 147 7.33 -6.62 -7.99
N GLY A 148 7.29 -7.93 -7.89
CA GLY A 148 8.35 -8.81 -8.38
C GLY A 148 8.15 -10.25 -7.92
N VAL A 149 9.11 -11.10 -8.28
CA VAL A 149 9.13 -12.50 -7.87
C VAL A 149 10.18 -12.68 -6.77
N ASN A 150 9.80 -13.36 -5.68
CA ASN A 150 10.75 -13.76 -4.65
C ASN A 150 11.43 -15.06 -5.08
N ASN A 151 12.75 -15.02 -5.30
CA ASN A 151 13.52 -16.23 -5.52
C ASN A 151 13.91 -16.83 -4.16
N ALA A 152 13.12 -17.82 -3.73
CA ALA A 152 13.36 -18.53 -2.47
C ALA A 152 14.73 -19.25 -2.42
N SER A 153 15.38 -19.49 -3.58
CA SER A 153 16.64 -20.24 -3.67
C SER A 153 17.88 -19.44 -3.26
N ASP A 154 17.88 -18.12 -3.46
CA ASP A 154 19.02 -17.25 -3.16
C ASP A 154 18.65 -16.08 -2.26
N ASN A 155 17.41 -16.05 -1.76
CA ASN A 155 16.89 -14.99 -0.91
C ASN A 155 16.98 -13.61 -1.58
N THR A 156 17.03 -13.58 -2.92
CA THR A 156 17.00 -12.35 -3.70
C THR A 156 15.60 -12.12 -4.25
N SER A 157 15.22 -10.85 -4.34
CA SER A 157 13.94 -10.44 -4.92
C SER A 157 14.19 -9.87 -6.30
N ASP A 158 13.61 -10.49 -7.32
CA ASP A 158 13.58 -9.95 -8.68
C ASP A 158 12.46 -8.92 -8.74
N ILE A 159 12.72 -7.76 -8.15
CA ILE A 159 11.82 -6.62 -8.22
C ILE A 159 11.79 -6.16 -9.69
N THR A 160 10.60 -6.10 -10.27
CA THR A 160 10.38 -5.71 -11.66
C THR A 160 9.80 -4.31 -11.76
N LEU A 161 8.91 -3.94 -10.84
CA LEU A 161 8.28 -2.62 -10.76
C LEU A 161 8.38 -2.07 -9.34
N GLN A 162 8.67 -0.77 -9.21
CA GLN A 162 8.57 -0.04 -7.95
C GLN A 162 7.77 1.24 -8.17
N PHE A 163 6.81 1.51 -7.28
CA PHE A 163 6.01 2.73 -7.29
C PHE A 163 6.39 3.54 -6.06
N PHE A 164 6.99 4.71 -6.28
CA PHE A 164 7.21 5.67 -5.19
C PHE A 164 6.03 6.61 -5.12
N THR A 165 5.49 6.80 -3.92
CA THR A 165 4.32 7.63 -3.66
C THR A 165 4.66 8.75 -2.68
N ILE A 166 4.01 9.90 -2.83
CA ILE A 166 4.00 11.01 -1.88
C ILE A 166 2.56 11.42 -1.67
N ASN A 167 2.14 11.61 -0.41
CA ASN A 167 0.77 11.98 -0.04
C ASN A 167 -0.27 11.05 -0.68
N ASN A 168 0.00 9.74 -0.64
CA ASN A 168 -0.85 8.70 -1.23
C ASN A 168 -1.04 8.79 -2.76
N GLN A 169 -0.10 9.38 -3.49
CA GLN A 169 -0.14 9.43 -4.96
C GLN A 169 1.18 8.98 -5.58
N VAL A 170 1.12 8.19 -6.65
CA VAL A 170 2.29 7.74 -7.40
C VAL A 170 3.01 8.93 -8.04
N ARG A 171 4.29 9.09 -7.69
CA ARG A 171 5.18 10.14 -8.18
C ARG A 171 6.32 9.64 -9.04
N ARG A 172 6.68 8.36 -8.93
CA ARG A 172 7.68 7.72 -9.79
C ARG A 172 7.30 6.26 -10.02
N ILE A 173 7.35 5.81 -11.27
CA ILE A 173 7.19 4.41 -11.65
C ILE A 173 8.54 3.92 -12.16
N PHE A 174 9.21 3.07 -11.38
CA PHE A 174 10.51 2.52 -11.68
C PHE A 174 10.35 1.16 -12.35
N VAL A 175 10.91 1.00 -13.55
CA VAL A 175 10.85 -0.21 -14.37
C VAL A 175 12.24 -0.82 -14.45
N ARG A 176 12.44 -1.97 -13.81
CA ARG A 176 13.73 -2.69 -13.80
C ARG A 176 13.86 -3.59 -15.01
N ASN A 177 15.10 -3.87 -15.41
CA ASN A 177 15.42 -4.75 -16.54
C ASN A 177 14.73 -6.12 -16.52
N HIS A 178 14.45 -6.71 -15.35
CA HIS A 178 13.66 -7.95 -15.25
C HIS A 178 12.23 -7.82 -15.80
N PHE A 179 11.70 -6.59 -15.92
CA PHE A 179 10.42 -6.32 -16.57
C PHE A 179 10.51 -6.30 -18.10
N ASN A 180 11.71 -6.33 -18.69
CA ASN A 180 11.89 -6.16 -20.14
C ASN A 180 11.20 -7.23 -20.99
N ASP A 181 10.99 -8.43 -20.44
CA ASP A 181 10.27 -9.51 -21.15
C ASP A 181 8.80 -9.15 -21.45
N PHE A 182 8.25 -8.18 -20.72
CA PHE A 182 6.90 -7.65 -20.93
C PHE A 182 6.87 -6.39 -21.82
N LEU A 183 8.04 -5.86 -22.19
CA LEU A 183 8.18 -4.64 -22.97
C LEU A 183 8.36 -4.95 -24.46
N VAL A 184 8.01 -3.97 -25.30
CA VAL A 184 8.05 -4.11 -26.76
C VAL A 184 9.10 -3.18 -27.40
N GLY A 185 9.61 -3.59 -28.56
CA GLY A 185 10.46 -2.75 -29.41
C GLY A 185 11.75 -2.25 -28.76
N SER A 186 12.00 -0.95 -28.87
CA SER A 186 13.14 -0.23 -28.27
C SER A 186 13.04 -0.11 -26.75
N THR A 187 11.82 -0.10 -26.21
CA THR A 187 11.55 0.10 -24.78
C THR A 187 12.15 -1.00 -23.90
N LYS A 188 12.33 -2.22 -24.44
CA LYS A 188 12.94 -3.36 -23.71
C LYS A 188 14.48 -3.43 -23.76
N ILE A 189 15.14 -2.52 -24.49
CA ILE A 189 16.58 -2.63 -24.76
C ILE A 189 17.39 -2.08 -23.60
N ASN A 190 18.35 -2.85 -23.09
CA ASN A 190 19.37 -2.37 -22.15
C ASN A 190 20.45 -1.59 -22.92
N TYR A 191 20.22 -0.30 -23.13
CA TYR A 191 21.14 0.54 -23.88
C TYR A 191 22.47 0.73 -23.15
N ASN A 192 23.59 0.63 -23.87
CA ASN A 192 24.86 1.15 -23.36
C ASN A 192 24.85 2.69 -23.39
N LEU A 193 25.87 3.33 -22.80
CA LEU A 193 25.97 4.78 -22.73
C LEU A 193 25.79 5.48 -24.10
N ARG A 194 26.42 4.95 -25.15
CA ARG A 194 26.26 5.52 -26.50
C ARG A 194 24.83 5.35 -27.01
N GLY A 195 24.24 4.19 -26.79
CA GLY A 195 22.84 3.91 -27.15
C GLY A 195 21.86 4.83 -26.45
N ILE A 196 22.12 5.21 -25.19
CA ILE A 196 21.30 6.20 -24.47
C ILE A 196 21.34 7.55 -25.19
N TYR A 197 22.53 8.06 -25.50
CA TYR A 197 22.68 9.34 -26.23
C TYR A 197 22.11 9.28 -27.64
N ASP A 198 22.34 8.19 -28.38
CA ASP A 198 21.79 8.02 -29.73
C ASP A 198 20.26 7.95 -29.71
N LYS A 199 19.67 7.44 -28.61
CA LYS A 199 18.24 7.21 -28.48
C LYS A 199 17.47 8.43 -27.99
N PHE A 200 17.99 9.11 -26.96
CA PHE A 200 17.28 10.16 -26.25
C PHE A 200 17.95 11.54 -26.39
N GLY A 201 19.14 11.61 -26.99
CA GLY A 201 19.91 12.84 -27.06
C GLY A 201 20.69 13.13 -25.79
N ILE A 202 21.05 14.40 -25.59
CA ILE A 202 21.76 14.86 -24.40
C ILE A 202 20.72 15.04 -23.28
N PRO A 203 20.93 14.47 -22.08
CA PRO A 203 20.02 14.64 -20.96
C PRO A 203 20.09 16.07 -20.41
N ASP A 204 18.98 16.52 -19.82
CA ASP A 204 18.87 17.82 -19.16
C ASP A 204 19.75 17.87 -17.90
N GLN A 205 19.79 16.76 -17.17
CA GLN A 205 20.60 16.60 -15.96
C GLN A 205 21.19 15.19 -15.87
N GLN A 206 22.31 15.07 -15.18
CA GLN A 206 22.90 13.78 -14.84
C GLN A 206 23.44 13.80 -13.41
N GLU A 207 23.25 12.71 -12.69
CA GLU A 207 23.73 12.53 -11.32
C GLU A 207 24.32 11.12 -11.12
N ASP A 208 25.42 11.04 -10.39
CA ASP A 208 25.99 9.76 -9.94
C ASP A 208 25.43 9.42 -8.55
N VAL A 209 24.44 8.53 -8.49
CA VAL A 209 23.82 8.04 -7.24
C VAL A 209 24.38 6.65 -6.94
N TYR A 210 25.28 6.59 -5.95
CA TYR A 210 25.98 5.37 -5.54
C TYR A 210 26.74 4.69 -6.71
N ARG A 211 26.26 3.55 -7.21
CA ARG A 211 26.88 2.75 -8.30
C ARG A 211 26.15 2.91 -9.63
N VAL A 212 25.25 3.88 -9.73
CA VAL A 212 24.41 4.10 -10.89
C VAL A 212 24.54 5.57 -11.31
N ARG A 213 24.60 5.81 -12.61
CA ARG A 213 24.45 7.14 -13.20
C ARG A 213 23.02 7.30 -13.67
N VAL A 214 22.37 8.37 -13.26
CA VAL A 214 21.01 8.74 -13.67
C VAL A 214 21.13 9.81 -14.75
N PHE A 215 20.40 9.62 -15.84
CA PHE A 215 20.24 10.61 -16.91
C PHE A 215 18.77 11.05 -16.94
N GLU A 216 18.53 12.35 -16.83
CA GLU A 216 17.19 12.91 -16.71
C GLU A 216 16.79 13.62 -18.01
N TYR A 217 15.58 13.33 -18.49
CA TYR A 217 14.96 13.96 -19.65
C TYR A 217 13.63 14.56 -19.19
N HIS A 218 13.65 15.83 -18.78
CA HIS A 218 12.56 16.48 -18.03
C HIS A 218 11.30 16.66 -18.88
N ASP A 219 11.42 16.97 -20.16
CA ASP A 219 10.26 17.11 -21.05
C ASP A 219 9.51 15.79 -21.27
N LEU A 220 10.26 14.68 -21.32
CA LEU A 220 9.68 13.34 -21.43
C LEU A 220 9.15 12.83 -20.08
N GLY A 221 9.64 13.38 -18.96
CA GLY A 221 9.42 12.80 -17.64
C GLY A 221 10.08 11.43 -17.50
N LEU A 222 11.33 11.30 -17.99
CA LEU A 222 12.07 10.05 -18.05
C LEU A 222 13.40 10.15 -17.29
N GLU A 223 13.66 9.18 -16.43
CA GLU A 223 14.97 8.95 -15.81
C GLU A 223 15.54 7.64 -16.34
N VAL A 224 16.80 7.64 -16.79
CA VAL A 224 17.49 6.44 -17.29
C VAL A 224 18.64 6.09 -16.34
N TYR A 225 18.61 4.88 -15.79
CA TYR A 225 19.57 4.40 -14.81
C TYR A 225 20.61 3.51 -15.49
N HIS A 226 21.83 4.00 -15.62
CA HIS A 226 22.94 3.31 -16.25
C HIS A 226 23.96 2.84 -15.22
N ARG A 227 24.31 1.55 -15.26
CA ARG A 227 25.32 0.96 -14.37
C ARG A 227 26.32 0.16 -15.19
N ARG A 228 27.61 0.47 -14.97
CA ARG A 228 28.75 -0.14 -15.67
C ARG A 228 28.68 0.06 -17.18
N LYS A 229 28.01 -0.84 -17.92
CA LYS A 229 28.03 -0.91 -19.38
C LYS A 229 26.65 -0.76 -20.02
N GLU A 230 25.58 -0.78 -19.22
CA GLU A 230 24.22 -0.82 -19.74
C GLU A 230 23.22 -0.13 -18.81
N MET A 231 22.08 0.23 -19.40
CA MET A 231 20.86 0.63 -18.72
C MET A 231 20.34 -0.57 -17.93
N VAL A 232 20.11 -0.36 -16.64
CA VAL A 232 19.59 -1.38 -15.72
C VAL A 232 18.15 -1.12 -15.31
N ALA A 233 17.66 0.10 -15.52
CA ALA A 233 16.29 0.51 -15.29
C ALA A 233 16.01 1.84 -15.99
N PHE A 234 14.73 2.19 -16.06
CA PHE A 234 14.28 3.55 -16.30
C PHE A 234 13.10 3.87 -15.37
N ALA A 235 12.81 5.14 -15.17
CA ALA A 235 11.64 5.55 -14.41
C ALA A 235 10.83 6.62 -15.14
N LEU A 236 9.52 6.53 -14.97
CA LEU A 236 8.56 7.55 -15.38
C LEU A 236 8.32 8.48 -14.19
N VAL A 237 8.52 9.78 -14.38
CA VAL A 237 8.37 10.85 -13.38
C VAL A 237 7.59 12.03 -13.98
N PRO A 238 6.94 12.88 -13.17
CA PRO A 238 6.32 14.11 -13.65
C PRO A 238 7.24 14.93 -14.58
N PRO A 239 6.82 15.25 -15.82
CA PRO A 239 7.58 16.08 -16.73
C PRO A 239 7.64 17.53 -16.23
N GLY A 240 8.69 18.25 -16.63
CA GLY A 240 8.89 19.67 -16.32
C GLY A 240 9.26 19.99 -14.87
N LEU A 241 9.43 18.98 -14.01
CA LEU A 241 10.10 19.17 -12.73
C LEU A 241 11.62 19.04 -12.95
N ASN A 242 12.39 20.04 -12.53
CA ASN A 242 13.83 19.86 -12.32
C ASN A 242 13.99 18.69 -11.37
N GLY A 243 14.56 17.58 -11.85
CA GLY A 243 14.60 16.33 -11.12
C GLY A 243 14.99 16.53 -9.67
N GLY A 244 14.09 16.11 -8.79
CA GLY A 244 14.42 15.62 -7.46
C GLY A 244 14.99 16.58 -6.43
N GLN A 245 15.48 17.79 -6.72
CA GLN A 245 16.28 18.54 -5.72
C GLN A 245 15.55 18.85 -4.41
N ASP A 246 14.22 18.98 -4.44
CA ASP A 246 13.41 19.20 -3.23
C ASP A 246 12.79 17.92 -2.62
N GLU A 247 12.78 16.79 -3.33
CA GLU A 247 12.22 15.50 -2.86
C GLU A 247 13.34 14.45 -2.56
N GLU A 248 14.58 14.62 -3.04
CA GLU A 248 15.67 13.62 -3.07
C GLU A 248 16.71 13.68 -1.94
N LYS A 249 16.55 14.51 -0.91
CA LYS A 249 17.31 14.26 0.34
C LYS A 249 17.00 12.90 0.96
N GLY A 250 15.92 12.24 0.53
CA GLY A 250 15.56 10.89 0.93
C GLY A 250 16.03 9.77 -0.01
N LEU A 251 16.59 10.02 -1.21
CA LEU A 251 16.90 8.96 -2.18
C LEU A 251 18.39 8.60 -2.28
N ALA A 252 19.28 9.53 -1.92
CA ALA A 252 20.72 9.30 -1.88
C ALA A 252 21.18 8.27 -0.82
N GLU A 253 20.32 7.90 0.15
CA GLU A 253 20.63 6.85 1.15
C GLU A 253 20.29 5.42 0.68
N PHE A 254 19.51 5.23 -0.39
CA PHE A 254 18.86 3.92 -0.65
C PHE A 254 19.41 3.10 -1.81
N ALA A 255 20.35 3.64 -2.60
CA ALA A 255 21.07 2.83 -3.58
C ALA A 255 22.16 1.93 -2.95
N GLY A 256 22.34 1.98 -1.62
CA GLY A 256 23.38 1.29 -0.86
C GLY A 256 22.96 0.08 -0.01
N GLN A 257 21.73 -0.45 -0.14
CA GLN A 257 21.32 -1.70 0.53
C GLN A 257 21.09 -2.83 -0.48
#